data_AF-D9UQF1-F1
#
_entry.id   AF-D9UQF1-F1
#
_cell.length_a   1.000
_cell.length_b   1.000
_cell.length_c   1.000
_cell.angle_alpha   90.00
_cell.angle_beta   90.00
_cell.angle_gamma   90.00
#
_symmetry.space_group_name_H-M   'P 1'
#
loop_
_entity.id
_entity.type
_entity.pdbx_description
1 polymer ?
#
loop_
_entity_poly.entity_id
_entity_poly.type
_entity_poly.pdbx_seq_one_letter_code
_entity_poly.pdbx_strand_id
1 'polypeptide(L)' 'MVTDFHPDPERPARMVAGVPLRRVGELSEIAAAVAWFLSPESSYATGAILRVTGGR' A
#
# COMPACT_ATOMS: atom_id res chain seq x y z
N MET A 1 2.35 9.87 -7.08
CA MET A 1 1.78 11.00 -6.32
C MET A 1 2.68 11.29 -5.12
N VAL A 2 3.34 12.45 -5.06
CA VAL A 2 4.01 12.90 -3.83
C VAL A 2 2.95 13.62 -3.01
N THR A 3 2.54 13.06 -1.89
CA THR A 3 1.59 13.72 -0.99
C THR A 3 2.32 14.75 -0.13
N ASP A 4 1.73 15.91 0.12
CA ASP A 4 2.30 16.99 0.96
C ASP A 4 2.61 16.58 2.43
N PHE A 5 2.30 15.35 2.82
CA PHE A 5 2.67 14.78 4.12
C PHE A 5 4.17 14.50 4.27
N HIS A 6 4.96 14.59 3.20
CA HIS A 6 6.37 14.20 3.21
C HIS A 6 7.26 15.46 3.21
N PRO A 7 8.00 15.75 4.29
CA PRO A 7 8.87 16.93 4.36
C PRO A 7 10.03 16.86 3.36
N ASP A 8 10.29 15.68 2.79
CA ASP A 8 11.27 15.47 1.73
C ASP A 8 10.58 14.89 0.48
N PRO A 9 10.49 15.66 -0.61
CA PRO A 9 9.81 15.25 -1.84
C PRO A 9 10.56 14.15 -2.62
N GLU A 10 11.86 13.95 -2.37
CA GLU A 10 12.70 12.92 -3.00
C GLU A 10 12.66 11.59 -2.25
N ARG A 11 12.02 11.56 -1.07
CA ARG A 11 11.86 10.35 -0.26
C ARG A 11 11.25 9.17 -1.05
N PRO A 12 10.18 9.33 -1.86
CA PRO A 12 9.61 8.22 -2.62
C PRO A 12 10.63 7.61 -3.59
N ALA A 13 11.39 8.45 -4.31
CA ALA A 13 12.41 7.99 -5.26
C ALA A 13 13.51 7.17 -4.58
N ARG A 14 13.98 7.58 -3.41
CA ARG A 14 14.99 6.82 -2.64
C ARG A 14 14.45 5.51 -2.08
N MET A 15 13.17 5.44 -1.71
CA MET A 15 12.58 4.25 -1.10
C MET A 15 12.32 3.12 -2.12
N VAL A 16 12.09 3.46 -3.40
CA VAL A 16 11.81 2.50 -4.48
C VAL A 16 12.92 1.46 -4.64
N ALA A 17 14.17 1.82 -4.38
CA ALA A 17 15.31 0.91 -4.49
C ALA A 17 15.17 -0.35 -3.62
N GLY A 18 14.49 -0.23 -2.46
CA GLY A 18 14.27 -1.34 -1.53
C GLY A 18 12.88 -1.96 -1.60
N VAL A 19 12.08 -1.65 -2.64
CA VAL A 19 10.76 -2.27 -2.88
C VAL A 19 10.90 -3.24 -4.06
N PRO A 20 10.57 -4.54 -3.91
CA PRO A 20 10.72 -5.52 -4.98
C PRO A 20 9.97 -5.17 -6.28
N LEU A 21 8.76 -4.60 -6.18
CA LEU A 21 8.01 -4.14 -7.36
C LEU A 21 8.60 -2.89 -8.04
N ARG A 22 9.68 -2.31 -7.51
CA ARG A 22 10.40 -1.15 -8.09
C ARG A 22 9.52 0.05 -8.42
N ARG A 23 8.45 0.24 -7.65
CA ARG A 23 7.57 1.40 -7.76
C ARG A 23 6.94 1.74 -6.41
N VAL A 24 6.39 2.95 -6.34
CA VAL A 24 5.51 3.37 -5.25
C VAL A 24 4.14 2.67 -5.45
N GLY A 25 3.49 2.34 -4.35
CA GLY A 25 2.11 1.84 -4.38
C GLY A 25 1.15 2.96 -4.79
N GLU A 26 0.13 2.60 -5.56
CA GLU A 26 -0.94 3.52 -5.95
C GLU A 26 -2.05 3.53 -4.91
N LEU A 27 -2.74 4.67 -4.77
CA LEU A 27 -3.83 4.82 -3.81
C LEU A 27 -4.95 3.79 -4.03
N SER A 28 -5.22 3.46 -5.28
CA SER A 28 -6.23 2.46 -5.67
C SER A 28 -5.91 1.06 -5.12
N GLU A 29 -4.64 0.70 -4.95
CA GLU A 29 -4.24 -0.60 -4.42
C GLU A 29 -4.57 -0.73 -2.93
N ILE A 30 -4.41 0.37 -2.18
CA ILE A 30 -4.80 0.43 -0.77
C ILE A 30 -6.33 0.47 -0.65
N ALA A 31 -6.99 1.28 -1.48
CA ALA A 31 -8.46 1.36 -1.49
C ALA A 31 -9.10 0.00 -1.80
N ALA A 32 -8.53 -0.77 -2.74
CA ALA A 32 -9.01 -2.11 -3.07
C ALA A 32 -8.85 -3.09 -1.90
N ALA A 33 -7.72 -3.04 -1.18
CA ALA A 33 -7.51 -3.87 0.01
C ALA A 33 -8.52 -3.55 1.13
N VAL A 34 -8.80 -2.27 1.36
CA VAL A 34 -9.84 -1.83 2.31
C VAL A 34 -11.23 -2.28 1.85
N ALA A 35 -11.55 -2.11 0.57
CA ALA A 35 -12.82 -2.55 0.00
C ALA A 35 -13.03 -4.05 0.18
N TRP A 36 -11.98 -4.87 -0.02
CA TRP A 36 -12.04 -6.30 0.25
C TRP A 36 -12.34 -6.61 1.72
N PHE A 37 -11.72 -5.93 2.69
CA PHE A 37 -12.03 -6.14 4.11
C PHE A 37 -13.46 -5.75 4.52
N LEU A 38 -14.10 -4.86 3.76
CA LEU A 38 -15.49 -4.45 4.00
C LEU A 38 -16.50 -5.31 3.22
N SER A 39 -16.01 -6.26 2.42
CA SER A 39 -16.83 -7.08 1.53
C SER A 39 -17.23 -8.41 2.19
N PRO A 40 -18.32 -9.06 1.74
CA PRO A 40 -18.69 -10.40 2.21
C PRO A 40 -17.60 -11.46 2.01
N GLU A 41 -16.73 -11.26 1.01
CA GLU A 41 -15.64 -12.17 0.66
C GLU A 41 -14.60 -12.30 1.79
N SER A 42 -14.50 -11.32 2.70
CA SER A 42 -13.60 -11.37 3.86
C SER A 42 -14.28 -11.85 5.15
N SER A 43 -15.48 -12.42 5.08
CA SER A 43 -16.32 -12.80 6.24
C SER A 43 -15.66 -13.72 7.27
N TYR A 44 -14.61 -14.45 6.90
CA TYR A 44 -13.86 -15.34 7.79
C TYR A 44 -12.42 -14.88 8.08
N ALA A 45 -12.06 -13.65 7.70
CA ALA A 45 -10.71 -13.10 7.85
C ALA A 45 -10.54 -12.22 9.11
N THR A 46 -11.31 -12.46 10.17
CA THR A 46 -11.25 -11.68 11.41
C THR A 46 -9.85 -11.73 12.03
N GLY A 47 -9.30 -10.55 12.38
CA GLY A 47 -7.97 -10.41 12.96
C GLY A 47 -6.81 -10.57 11.97
N ALA A 48 -7.09 -10.71 10.67
CA ALA A 48 -6.05 -10.80 9.65
C ALA A 48 -5.35 -9.45 9.40
N ILE A 49 -4.06 -9.52 9.04
CA ILE A 49 -3.27 -8.38 8.59
C ILE A 49 -2.92 -8.59 7.11
N LEU A 50 -3.42 -7.73 6.23
CA LEU A 50 -3.07 -7.73 4.81
C LEU A 50 -1.95 -6.71 4.55
N ARG A 51 -0.77 -7.19 4.13
CA ARG A 51 0.36 -6.32 3.78
C ARG A 51 0.29 -5.94 2.31
N VAL A 52 0.16 -4.64 2.04
CA VAL A 52 0.21 -4.04 0.69
C VAL A 52 1.50 -3.23 0.54
N THR A 53 2.62 -3.92 0.42
CA THR A 53 3.98 -3.33 0.55
C THR A 53 4.82 -3.39 -0.72
N GLY A 54 4.27 -3.94 -1.82
CA GLY A 54 5.03 -4.16 -3.05
C GLY A 54 6.16 -5.19 -2.89
N GLY A 55 6.02 -6.12 -1.95
CA GLY A 55 6.94 -7.25 -1.72
C GLY A 55 7.94 -7.08 -0.58
N ARG A 56 7.87 -5.99 0.18
CA ARG A 56 8.67 -5.79 1.41
C ARG A 56 8.03 -6.46 2.62
#